data_AF-A0A3E4MYE5-F1
#
_entry.id   AF-A0A3E4MYE5-F1
#
_cell.length_a   1.000
_cell.length_b   1.000
_cell.length_c   1.000
_cell.angle_alpha   90.00
_cell.angle_beta   90.00
_cell.angle_gamma   90.00
#
_symmetry.space_group_name_H-M   'P 1'
#
loop_
_entity.id
_entity.type
_entity.pdbx_description
1 polymer ?
#
loop_
_entity_poly.entity_id
_entity_poly.type
_entity_poly.pdbx_seq_one_letter_code
_entity_poly.pdbx_strand_id
1 'polypeptide(L)'
;TERISPEMLNGYPPEYADEEALFDALLHTPAHFILSTWHHNEYRNNEMINRFWNHFNVETKDHFYHGGGRLENRHAIVEALVFNFELQEHAEVQIENAQQELNFAV
;
A
#
# COMPACT_ATOMS: atom_id res chain seq x y z
N THR A 1 -13.21 12.54 36.97
CA THR A 1 -11.95 12.77 36.23
C THR A 1 -11.65 11.50 35.47
N GLU A 2 -12.01 11.46 34.19
CA GLU A 2 -11.69 10.34 33.32
C GLU A 2 -10.17 10.25 33.22
N ARG A 3 -9.61 9.10 33.63
CA ARG A 3 -8.20 8.82 33.43
C ARG A 3 -7.98 8.69 31.93
N ILE A 4 -7.21 9.61 31.38
CA ILE A 4 -6.67 9.49 30.03
C ILE A 4 -5.87 8.17 30.00
N SER A 5 -6.31 7.23 29.18
CA SER A 5 -5.62 5.95 28.96
C SER A 5 -4.24 6.22 28.33
N PRO A 6 -3.22 5.39 28.59
CA PRO A 6 -1.87 5.58 28.05
C PRO A 6 -1.83 5.69 26.52
N GLU A 7 -2.84 5.15 25.84
CA GLU A 7 -3.04 5.14 24.38
C GLU A 7 -3.36 6.53 23.80
N MET A 8 -3.79 7.49 24.63
CA MET A 8 -4.14 8.85 24.20
C MET A 8 -2.91 9.79 24.16
N LEU A 9 -1.69 9.27 24.38
CA LEU A 9 -0.49 10.09 24.51
C LEU A 9 -0.02 10.75 23.20
N ASN A 10 -0.41 10.21 22.03
CA ASN A 10 0.05 10.66 20.73
C ASN A 10 -0.96 11.47 19.90
N GLY A 11 -2.18 11.70 20.41
CA GLY A 11 -3.14 12.63 19.78
C GLY A 11 -4.04 12.05 18.69
N TYR A 12 -3.99 10.74 18.43
CA TYR A 12 -4.97 10.03 17.60
C TYR A 12 -5.92 9.15 18.44
N PRO A 13 -7.12 8.82 17.91
CA PRO A 13 -7.99 7.83 18.52
C PRO A 13 -7.25 6.50 18.73
N PRO A 14 -7.53 5.77 19.83
CA PRO A 14 -6.82 4.52 20.16
C PRO A 14 -6.94 3.46 19.07
N GLU A 15 -7.94 3.56 18.20
CA GLU A 15 -8.15 2.67 17.05
C GLU A 15 -7.08 2.79 15.95
N TYR A 16 -6.24 3.82 15.95
CA TYR A 16 -5.17 4.04 14.95
C TYR A 16 -3.76 4.05 15.55
N ALA A 17 -3.62 3.68 16.82
CA ALA A 17 -2.34 3.72 17.52
C ALA A 17 -1.30 2.78 16.87
N ASP A 18 -1.75 1.64 16.33
CA ASP A 18 -0.87 0.69 15.66
C ASP A 18 -0.39 1.23 14.30
N GLU A 19 -1.28 1.86 13.51
CA GLU A 19 -0.90 2.50 12.24
C GLU A 19 0.03 3.69 12.44
N GLU A 20 -0.18 4.48 13.49
CA GLU A 20 0.74 5.57 13.85
C GLU A 20 2.11 5.03 14.25
N ALA A 21 2.18 4.04 15.13
CA ALA A 21 3.44 3.44 15.54
C ALA A 21 4.17 2.79 14.36
N LEU A 22 3.44 2.15 13.45
CA LEU A 22 4.00 1.61 12.21
C LEU A 22 4.51 2.72 11.30
N PHE A 23 3.75 3.80 11.14
CA PHE A 23 4.16 4.96 10.35
C PHE A 23 5.46 5.55 10.88
N ASP A 24 5.56 5.79 12.19
CA ASP A 24 6.77 6.32 12.81
C ASP A 24 7.97 5.37 12.61
N ALA A 25 7.77 4.06 12.73
CA ALA A 25 8.82 3.07 12.49
C ALA A 25 9.29 3.07 11.03
N LEU A 26 8.36 3.14 10.07
CA LEU A 26 8.65 3.18 8.63
C LEU A 26 9.25 4.52 8.18
N LEU A 27 8.90 5.62 8.85
CA LEU A 27 9.45 6.94 8.56
C LEU A 27 10.93 7.03 8.91
N HIS A 28 11.34 6.38 10.01
CA HIS A 28 12.72 6.44 10.52
C HIS A 28 13.59 5.24 10.12
N THR A 29 13.03 4.27 9.40
CA THR A 29 13.80 3.10 9.00
C THR A 29 14.80 3.44 7.89
N PRO A 30 16.07 2.98 7.97
CA PRO A 30 17.01 3.08 6.86
C PRO A 30 16.77 1.99 5.79
N ALA A 31 15.88 1.03 6.04
CA ALA A 31 15.60 -0.06 5.12
C ALA A 31 14.64 0.37 4.00
N HIS A 32 14.78 -0.26 2.83
CA HIS A 32 13.71 -0.20 1.83
C HIS A 32 12.55 -1.07 2.27
N PHE A 33 11.32 -0.55 2.12
CA PHE A 33 10.11 -1.28 2.46
C PHE A 33 9.06 -1.19 1.36
N ILE A 34 8.20 -2.20 1.34
CA ILE A 34 6.93 -2.18 0.64
C ILE A 34 5.85 -2.61 1.65
N LEU A 35 4.83 -1.78 1.80
CA LEU A 35 3.65 -2.02 2.60
C LEU A 35 2.47 -2.25 1.65
N SER A 36 1.83 -3.41 1.75
CA SER A 36 0.57 -3.70 1.06
C SER A 36 -0.60 -3.37 1.99
N THR A 37 -1.57 -2.61 1.48
CA THR A 37 -2.78 -2.25 2.20
C THR A 37 -3.96 -2.00 1.25
N TRP A 38 -5.15 -1.77 1.78
CA TRP A 38 -6.32 -1.36 1.00
C TRP A 38 -6.41 0.18 0.94
N HIS A 39 -6.81 0.73 -0.20
CA HIS A 39 -6.98 2.17 -0.38
C HIS A 39 -8.42 2.60 -0.14
N HIS A 40 -9.35 2.04 -0.91
CA HIS A 40 -10.78 2.34 -0.80
C HIS A 40 -11.60 1.29 -1.54
N ASN A 41 -12.89 1.30 -1.27
CA ASN A 41 -13.91 0.71 -2.13
C ASN A 41 -15.08 1.68 -2.25
N GLU A 42 -16.16 1.27 -2.89
CA GLU A 42 -17.33 2.13 -3.11
C GLU A 42 -18.05 2.59 -1.83
N TYR A 43 -17.80 1.96 -0.68
CA TYR A 43 -18.47 2.26 0.59
C TYR A 43 -17.55 2.94 1.61
N ARG A 44 -16.25 2.67 1.55
CA ARG A 44 -15.28 3.05 2.59
C ARG A 44 -13.98 3.51 1.96
N ASN A 45 -13.42 4.56 2.55
CA ASN A 45 -12.07 5.03 2.25
C ASN A 45 -11.15 4.71 3.43
N ASN A 46 -9.91 4.34 3.14
CA ASN A 46 -8.88 4.19 4.16
C ASN A 46 -8.33 5.57 4.52
N GLU A 47 -8.73 6.10 5.66
CA GLU A 47 -8.27 7.42 6.13
C GLU A 47 -6.76 7.47 6.36
N MET A 48 -6.13 6.32 6.63
CA MET A 48 -4.68 6.24 6.89
C MET A 48 -3.86 6.56 5.64
N ILE A 49 -4.43 6.40 4.43
CA ILE A 49 -3.77 6.81 3.18
C ILE A 49 -3.47 8.30 3.20
N ASN A 50 -4.47 9.12 3.54
CA ASN A 50 -4.32 10.58 3.55
C ASN A 50 -3.60 11.10 4.79
N ARG A 51 -3.66 10.36 5.90
CA ARG A 51 -3.03 10.77 7.17
C ARG A 51 -1.55 10.42 7.21
N PHE A 52 -1.18 9.21 6.79
CA PHE A 52 0.15 8.65 6.98
C PHE A 52 0.81 8.29 5.64
N TRP A 53 0.15 7.47 4.82
CA TRP A 53 0.84 6.80 3.71
C TRP A 53 1.20 7.69 2.52
N ASN A 54 0.54 8.85 2.38
CA ASN A 54 0.88 9.85 1.35
C ASN A 54 2.26 10.54 1.54
N HIS A 55 2.97 10.26 2.63
CA HIS A 55 4.35 10.70 2.83
C HIS A 55 5.37 9.83 2.05
N PHE A 56 4.91 8.69 1.51
CA PHE A 56 5.71 7.76 0.72
C PHE A 56 5.14 7.66 -0.70
N ASN A 57 5.81 6.87 -1.56
CA ASN A 57 5.28 6.55 -2.88
C ASN A 57 4.11 5.58 -2.72
N VAL A 58 2.97 5.89 -3.36
CA VAL A 58 1.75 5.08 -3.30
C VAL A 58 1.29 4.73 -4.70
N GLU A 59 1.23 3.44 -4.99
CA GLU A 59 0.71 2.89 -6.25
C GLU A 59 -0.60 2.15 -5.98
N THR A 60 -1.64 2.45 -6.75
CA THR A 60 -2.95 1.80 -6.60
C THR A 60 -3.19 0.77 -7.68
N LYS A 61 -3.75 -0.38 -7.31
CA LYS A 61 -4.20 -1.40 -8.26
C LYS A 61 -5.60 -1.89 -7.94
N ASP A 62 -6.39 -2.10 -8.97
CA ASP A 62 -7.71 -2.72 -8.83
C ASP A 62 -7.55 -4.20 -8.51
N HIS A 63 -8.13 -4.65 -7.39
CA HIS A 63 -8.19 -6.06 -7.03
C HIS A 63 -9.63 -6.58 -7.15
N PHE A 64 -9.85 -7.42 -8.16
CA PHE A 64 -11.12 -8.11 -8.37
C PHE A 64 -11.13 -9.45 -7.64
N TYR A 65 -11.85 -9.53 -6.52
CA TYR A 65 -12.12 -10.81 -5.86
C TYR A 65 -13.12 -11.63 -6.69
N HIS A 66 -12.65 -12.74 -7.26
CA HIS A 66 -13.50 -13.65 -8.04
C HIS A 66 -14.35 -14.58 -7.15
N GLY A 67 -14.08 -14.61 -5.84
CA GLY A 67 -14.66 -15.53 -4.86
C GLY A 67 -15.79 -14.93 -4.02
N GLY A 68 -16.94 -14.65 -4.65
CA GLY A 68 -18.17 -14.28 -3.95
C GLY A 68 -19.35 -15.08 -4.47
N GLY A 69 -20.05 -15.81 -3.59
CA GLY A 69 -21.23 -16.63 -3.92
C GLY A 69 -22.45 -15.83 -4.42
N ARG A 70 -22.44 -14.51 -4.25
CA ARG A 70 -23.41 -13.56 -4.83
C ARG A 70 -22.67 -12.44 -5.55
N LEU A 71 -23.17 -12.04 -6.72
CA LEU A 71 -22.61 -10.99 -7.58
C LEU A 71 -22.55 -9.64 -6.84
N GLU A 72 -23.51 -9.42 -5.93
CA GLU A 72 -23.66 -8.25 -5.05
C GLU A 72 -22.46 -8.06 -4.09
N ASN A 73 -21.69 -9.11 -3.78
CA ASN A 73 -20.53 -9.00 -2.87
C ASN A 73 -19.20 -8.86 -3.63
N ARG A 74 -19.24 -8.63 -4.95
CA ARG A 74 -18.06 -8.44 -5.82
C ARG A 74 -17.75 -6.96 -6.01
N HIS A 75 -17.83 -6.18 -4.95
CA HIS A 75 -17.41 -4.79 -5.03
C HIS A 75 -15.88 -4.74 -5.07
N ALA A 76 -15.35 -4.14 -6.15
CA ALA A 76 -13.91 -4.04 -6.36
C ALA A 76 -13.28 -3.29 -5.18
N ILE A 77 -12.21 -3.86 -4.63
CA ILE A 77 -11.38 -3.18 -3.65
C ILE A 77 -10.18 -2.63 -4.42
N VAL A 78 -9.90 -1.35 -4.22
CA VAL A 78 -8.67 -0.75 -4.71
C VAL A 78 -7.60 -0.97 -3.64
N GLU A 79 -6.54 -1.67 -4.01
CA GLU A 79 -5.37 -1.89 -3.17
C GLU A 79 -4.35 -0.75 -3.35
N ALA A 80 -3.53 -0.54 -2.33
CA ALA A 80 -2.40 0.37 -2.34
C ALA A 80 -1.11 -0.36 -1.96
N LEU A 81 -0.05 -0.10 -2.72
CA LEU A 81 1.33 -0.44 -2.39
C LEU A 81 2.05 0.85 -2.01
N VAL A 82 2.59 0.88 -0.81
CA VAL A 82 3.28 2.04 -0.23
C VAL A 82 4.75 1.69 -0.06
N PHE A 83 5.67 2.52 -0.56
CA PHE A 83 7.11 2.20 -0.54
C PHE A 83 7.98 3.46 -0.50
N ASN A 84 9.21 3.34 0.01
CA ASN A 84 10.12 4.47 0.26
C ASN A 84 11.30 4.59 -0.72
N PHE A 85 11.17 4.03 -1.92
CA PHE A 85 12.21 4.06 -2.95
C PHE A 85 11.61 4.31 -4.32
N GLU A 86 12.46 4.69 -5.28
CA GLU A 86 12.04 4.89 -6.67
C GLU A 86 12.00 3.55 -7.41
N LEU A 87 10.91 3.30 -8.13
CA LEU A 87 10.84 2.17 -9.05
C LEU A 87 11.68 2.48 -10.29
N GLN A 88 12.75 1.71 -10.51
CA GLN A 88 13.51 1.81 -11.75
C GLN A 88 12.78 1.07 -12.87
N GLU A 89 12.43 1.75 -13.96
CA GLU A 89 11.78 1.20 -15.16
C GLU A 89 12.66 0.22 -15.98
N HIS A 90 13.75 -0.31 -15.43
CA HIS A 90 14.78 -1.03 -16.19
C HIS A 90 14.43 -2.48 -16.58
N ALA A 91 13.21 -2.96 -16.34
CA ALA A 91 12.83 -4.34 -16.62
C ALA A 91 12.39 -4.60 -18.07
N GLU A 92 11.77 -3.63 -18.76
CA GLU A 92 11.21 -3.86 -20.11
C GLU A 92 12.30 -3.91 -21.19
N VAL A 93 13.30 -3.02 -21.10
CA VAL A 93 14.41 -2.94 -22.07
C VAL A 93 15.25 -4.22 -22.07
N GLN A 94 15.39 -4.90 -20.93
CA GLN A 94 16.17 -6.14 -20.82
C GLN A 94 15.45 -7.33 -21.46
N ILE A 95 14.12 -7.38 -21.38
CA ILE A 95 13.32 -8.46 -21.95
C ILE A 95 13.28 -8.35 -23.48
N GLU A 96 13.09 -7.14 -24.02
CA GLU A 96 13.11 -6.91 -25.47
C GLU A 96 14.49 -7.21 -26.08
N ASN A 97 15.57 -6.76 -25.42
CA ASN A 97 16.93 -7.03 -25.89
C ASN A 97 17.26 -8.53 -25.86
N ALA A 98 16.89 -9.23 -24.79
CA ALA A 98 17.09 -10.69 -24.69
C ALA A 98 16.27 -11.46 -25.74
N GLN A 99 15.03 -11.03 -26.02
CA GLN A 99 14.19 -11.62 -27.07
C GLN A 99 14.74 -11.35 -28.47
N GLN A 100 15.30 -10.16 -28.73
CA GLN A 100 15.98 -9.87 -29.99
C GLN A 100 17.23 -10.74 -30.16
N GLU A 101 18.07 -10.86 -29.14
CA GLU A 101 19.27 -11.72 -29.19
C GLU A 101 18.94 -13.20 -29.44
N LEU A 102 17.87 -13.72 -28.83
CA LEU A 102 17.36 -15.07 -29.08
C LEU A 102 16.84 -15.24 -30.52
N ASN A 103 16.17 -14.23 -31.08
CA ASN A 103 15.67 -14.25 -32.45
C ASN A 103 16.77 -14.15 -33.51
N PHE A 104 17.93 -13.57 -33.19
CA PHE A 104 19.10 -13.54 -34.07
C PHE A 104 20.01 -14.79 -33.91
N ALA A 105 19.80 -15.60 -32.88
CA ALA A 105 20.59 -16.81 -32.59
C ALA A 105 19.98 -18.11 -33.14
N VAL A 106 18.81 -18.04 -33.81
CA VAL A 106 18.13 -19.13 -34.52
C VAL A 106 18.19 -18.90 -36.03
#